data_AF-A0AAJ6NMY6-F1
#
_entry.id   AF-A0AAJ6NMY6-F1
#
_cell.length_a   1.000
_cell.length_b   1.000
_cell.length_c   1.000
_cell.angle_alpha   90.00
_cell.angle_beta   90.00
_cell.angle_gamma   90.00
#
_symmetry.space_group_name_H-M   'P 1'
#
loop_
_entity.id
_entity.type
_entity.pdbx_description
1 polymer ?
#
loop_
_entity_poly.entity_id
_entity_poly.type
_entity_poly.pdbx_seq_one_letter_code
_entity_poly.pdbx_strand_id
1 'polypeptide(L)' 'MAKVTVTIYMEEEDKAALQLLADAEERSLSQMAVLIVKRAIKQAQNEGKIPPSQGK' A
#
# COMPACT_ATOMS: atom_id res chain seq x y z
N MET A 1 -3.57 10.24 15.86
CA MET A 1 -3.76 9.86 14.44
C MET A 1 -5.17 9.36 14.27
N ALA A 2 -5.96 9.97 13.38
CA ALA A 2 -7.28 9.45 13.05
C ALA A 2 -7.13 8.18 12.19
N LYS A 3 -7.92 7.14 12.48
CA LYS A 3 -7.96 5.92 11.67
C LYS A 3 -8.75 6.23 10.40
N VAL A 4 -8.08 6.25 9.25
CA VAL A 4 -8.72 6.38 7.93
C VAL A 4 -8.86 5.00 7.33
N THR A 5 -10.05 4.65 6.83
CA THR A 5 -10.33 3.37 6.18
C THR A 5 -10.52 3.60 4.68
N VAL A 6 -9.89 2.76 3.86
CA VAL A 6 -10.05 2.77 2.40
C VAL A 6 -10.47 1.37 1.96
N THR A 7 -11.45 1.30 1.06
CA THR A 7 -11.86 0.05 0.40
C THR A 7 -11.14 -0.05 -0.93
N ILE A 8 -10.55 -1.21 -1.23
CA ILE A 8 -9.84 -1.47 -2.48
C ILE A 8 -10.61 -2.54 -3.25
N TYR A 9 -10.90 -2.25 -4.51
CA TYR A 9 -11.42 -3.22 -5.47
C TYR A 9 -10.25 -3.74 -6.30
N MET A 10 -10.11 -5.05 -6.40
CA MET A 10 -9.08 -5.73 -7.19
C MET A 10 -9.61 -7.09 -7.62
N GLU A 11 -9.02 -7.65 -8.67
CA GLU A 11 -9.34 -8.99 -9.13
C GLU A 11 -8.93 -10.06 -8.11
N GLU A 12 -9.56 -11.22 -8.18
CA GLU A 12 -9.28 -12.32 -7.25
C GLU A 12 -7.83 -12.82 -7.39
N GLU A 13 -7.30 -12.84 -8.61
CA GLU A 13 -5.92 -13.23 -8.89
C GLU A 13 -4.89 -12.28 -8.24
N ASP A 14 -5.14 -10.97 -8.30
CA ASP A 14 -4.28 -9.97 -7.66
C ASP A 14 -4.32 -10.08 -6.13
N LYS A 15 -5.51 -10.34 -5.58
CA LYS A 15 -5.66 -10.58 -4.14
C LYS A 15 -4.89 -11.83 -3.69
N ALA A 16 -4.93 -12.89 -4.49
CA ALA A 16 -4.19 -14.12 -4.20
C ALA A 16 -2.67 -13.88 -4.24
N ALA A 17 -2.18 -13.16 -5.26
CA ALA A 17 -0.77 -12.79 -5.35
C ALA A 17 -0.33 -11.91 -4.15
N LEU A 18 -1.16 -10.96 -3.75
CA LEU A 18 -0.91 -10.11 -2.58
C LEU A 18 -0.86 -10.91 -1.27
N GLN A 19 -1.70 -11.95 -1.14
CA GLN A 19 -1.70 -12.84 0.02
C GLN A 19 -0.40 -13.65 0.10
N LEU A 20 0.03 -14.24 -1.03
CA LEU A 20 1.29 -14.99 -1.08
C LEU A 20 2.50 -14.12 -0.72
N LEU A 21 2.51 -12.86 -1.18
CA LEU A 21 3.55 -11.90 -0.83
C LEU A 21 3.52 -11.55 0.67
N ALA A 22 2.33 -11.39 1.24
CA ALA A 22 2.17 -11.12 2.67
C ALA A 22 2.69 -12.30 3.51
N ASP A 23 2.34 -13.53 3.12
CA ASP A 23 2.75 -14.75 3.81
C ASP A 23 4.28 -14.94 3.74
N ALA A 24 4.89 -14.69 2.58
CA ALA A 24 6.34 -14.79 2.39
C ALA A 24 7.14 -13.78 3.24
N GLU A 25 6.53 -12.64 3.59
CA GLU A 25 7.14 -11.64 4.48
C GLU A 25 6.67 -11.75 5.95
N GLU A 26 5.91 -12.80 6.30
CA GLU A 26 5.33 -13.00 7.65
C GLU A 26 4.45 -11.81 8.11
N ARG A 27 3.69 -11.22 7.19
CA ARG A 27 2.84 -10.05 7.42
C ARG A 27 1.37 -10.35 7.16
N SER A 28 0.48 -9.52 7.71
CA SER A 28 -0.93 -9.57 7.31
C SER A 28 -1.15 -8.95 5.92
N LEU A 29 -2.19 -9.38 5.21
CA LEU A 29 -2.60 -8.82 3.92
C LEU A 29 -2.78 -7.30 3.97
N SER A 30 -3.42 -6.79 5.03
CA SER A 30 -3.66 -5.36 5.22
C SER A 30 -2.37 -4.58 5.46
N GLN A 31 -1.41 -5.14 6.19
CA GLN A 31 -0.09 -4.54 6.37
C GLN A 31 0.69 -4.50 5.05
N MET A 32 0.62 -5.58 4.27
CA MET A 32 1.26 -5.66 2.96
C MET A 32 0.68 -4.62 1.99
N ALA A 33 -0.65 -4.52 1.91
CA ALA A 33 -1.33 -3.50 1.10
C ALA A 33 -0.87 -2.07 1.45
N VAL A 34 -0.79 -1.76 2.75
CA VAL A 34 -0.31 -0.46 3.23
C VAL A 34 1.15 -0.20 2.83
N LEU A 35 2.02 -1.21 2.89
CA LEU A 35 3.41 -1.08 2.49
C LEU A 35 3.56 -0.77 1.00
N ILE A 36 2.81 -1.48 0.15
CA ILE A 36 2.83 -1.25 -1.30
C ILE A 36 2.33 0.16 -1.60
N VAL A 37 1.21 0.58 -1.01
CA VAL A 37 0.68 1.94 -1.16
C VAL A 37 1.71 2.99 -0.74
N LYS A 38 2.39 2.80 0.41
CA LYS A 38 3.45 3.73 0.86
C LYS A 38 4.63 3.78 -0.11
N ARG A 39 5.07 2.65 -0.65
CA ARG A 39 6.16 2.58 -1.65
C ARG A 39 5.76 3.34 -2.92
N ALA A 40 4.55 3.12 -3.42
CA ALA A 40 4.03 3.81 -4.59
C ALA A 40 3.90 5.33 -4.39
N ILE A 41 3.40 5.77 -3.24
CA ILE A 41 3.33 7.20 -2.88
C ILE A 41 4.73 7.81 -2.86
N LYS A 42 5.70 7.16 -2.20
CA LYS A 42 7.08 7.67 -2.13
C LYS A 42 7.72 7.77 -3.51
N GLN A 43 7.48 6.78 -4.37
CA GLN A 43 7.95 6.82 -5.76
C GLN A 43 7.32 8.00 -6.53
N ALA A 44 6.00 8.17 -6.43
CA ALA A 44 5.31 9.29 -7.09
C ALA A 44 5.78 10.66 -6.58
N GLN A 45 6.17 10.78 -5.31
CA GLN A 45 6.80 11.98 -4.75
C GLN A 45 8.18 12.23 -5.34
N ASN A 46 9.02 11.19 -5.42
CA ASN A 46 10.36 11.29 -6.01
C ASN A 46 10.31 11.66 -7.50
N GLU A 47 9.30 11.19 -8.22
CA GLU A 47 9.05 11.53 -9.63
C GLU A 47 8.39 12.91 -9.81
N GLY A 48 8.04 13.61 -8.72
CA GLY A 48 7.39 14.92 -8.76
C GLY A 48 5.92 14.88 -9.19
N LYS A 49 5.30 13.69 -9.30
CA LYS A 49 3.88 13.53 -9.69
C LYS A 49 2.92 14.01 -8.62
N ILE A 50 3.31 13.90 -7.35
CA ILE A 50 2.56 14.41 -6.20
C ILE A 50 3.52 15.14 -5.27
N PRO A 51 3.06 16.17 -4.53
CA PRO A 51 3.93 16.90 -3.61
C PRO A 51 4.43 15.96 -2.49
N PRO A 52 5.66 16.20 -1.98
CA PRO A 52 6.14 15.47 -0.81
C PRO A 52 5.16 15.69 0.34
N SER A 53 4.87 14.62 1.06
CA SER A 53 3.99 14.63 2.23
C SER A 53 4.38 15.79 3.14
N GLN A 54 3.54 16.82 3.23
CA GLN A 54 3.66 17.84 4.26
C GLN A 54 3.27 17.18 5.59
N GLY A 55 4.24 16.52 6.23
CA GLY A 55 4.11 16.14 7.62
C GLY A 55 3.88 17.41 8.42
N LYS A 56 2.68 17.54 9.00
CA LYS A 56 2.51 18.35 10.20
C LYS A 56 3.00 17.56 11.40
#